data_AF-A0A5R1NTX2-F1
#
_entry.id   AF-A0A5R1NTX2-F1
#
_cell.length_a   1.000
_cell.length_b   1.000
_cell.length_c   1.000
_cell.angle_alpha   90.00
_cell.angle_beta   90.00
_cell.angle_gamma   90.00
#
_symmetry.space_group_name_H-M   'P 1'
#
loop_
_entity.id
_entity.type
_entity.pdbx_description
1 polymer ?
#
loop_
_entity_poly.entity_id
_entity_poly.type
_entity_poly.pdbx_seq_one_letter_code
_entity_poly.pdbx_strand_id
1 'polypeptide(L)' 'MSRRSANPVVVYDAMREAATRLMGVYRRQLTIGGVEDPAMIQMRAVLAAVEAVDPHDAEAQRAATDEFRARYAELRGE' A
#
# COMPACT_ATOMS: atom_id res chain seq x y z
N MET A 1 30.82 -3.07 12.06
CA MET A 1 29.47 -3.51 11.66
C MET A 1 28.81 -2.38 10.91
N SER A 2 28.83 -2.42 9.57
CA SER A 2 28.18 -1.38 8.77
C SER A 2 26.68 -1.54 8.93
N ARG A 3 26.02 -0.58 9.58
CA ARG A 3 24.56 -0.47 9.58
C ARG A 3 24.18 -0.44 8.09
N ARG A 4 23.50 -1.48 7.60
CA ARG A 4 22.67 -1.35 6.40
C ARG A 4 21.62 -0.31 6.78
N SER A 5 21.98 0.96 6.67
CA SER A 5 21.04 2.06 6.62
C SER A 5 20.10 1.68 5.49
N ALA A 6 18.92 1.17 5.83
CA ALA A 6 17.91 0.79 4.85
C ALA A 6 17.75 2.02 3.96
N ASN A 7 18.24 1.91 2.72
CA ASN A 7 18.27 3.05 1.81
C ASN A 7 16.83 3.57 1.73
N PRO A 8 16.55 4.83 2.10
CA PRO A 8 15.18 5.34 2.20
C PRO A 8 14.42 5.19 0.88
N VAL A 9 15.13 5.23 -0.26
CA VAL A 9 14.56 4.92 -1.59
C VAL A 9 13.97 3.51 -1.64
N VAL A 10 14.67 2.53 -1.09
CA VAL A 10 14.23 1.11 -1.06
C VAL A 10 13.01 0.91 -0.16
N VAL A 11 12.91 1.68 0.93
CA VAL A 11 11.77 1.57 1.86
C VAL A 11 10.51 2.17 1.23
N TYR A 12 10.64 3.34 0.61
CA TYR A 12 9.55 3.98 -0.12
C TYR A 12 9.06 3.12 -1.31
N ASP A 13 9.98 2.55 -2.08
CA ASP A 13 9.64 1.67 -3.20
C ASP A 13 8.89 0.40 -2.75
N ALA A 14 9.33 -0.21 -1.63
CA ALA A 14 8.65 -1.36 -1.05
C ALA A 14 7.21 -1.03 -0.60
N MET A 15 7.01 0.14 -0.01
CA MET A 15 5.68 0.64 0.37
C MET A 15 4.79 0.83 -0.87
N ARG A 16 5.31 1.50 -1.90
CA ARG A 16 4.62 1.73 -3.18
C ARG A 16 4.25 0.42 -3.88
N GLU A 17 5.14 -0.56 -3.86
CA GLU A 17 4.91 -1.89 -4.43
C GLU A 17 3.79 -2.64 -3.68
N ALA A 18 3.84 -2.65 -2.34
CA ALA A 18 2.80 -3.28 -1.52
C ALA A 18 1.42 -2.65 -1.77
N ALA A 19 1.34 -1.32 -1.78
CA ALA A 19 0.12 -0.59 -2.12
C ALA A 19 -0.38 -0.93 -3.54
N THR A 20 0.52 -1.01 -4.52
CA THR A 20 0.16 -1.35 -5.91
C THR A 20 -0.41 -2.76 -6.02
N ARG A 21 0.17 -3.74 -5.33
CA ARG A 21 -0.35 -5.11 -5.29
C ARG A 21 -1.75 -5.17 -4.65
N LEU A 22 -1.95 -4.44 -3.54
CA LEU A 22 -3.25 -4.32 -2.87
C LEU A 22 -4.31 -3.69 -3.79
N MET A 23 -3.99 -2.57 -4.45
CA MET A 23 -4.87 -1.96 -5.45
C MET A 23 -5.19 -2.91 -6.61
N GLY A 24 -4.25 -3.76 -7.02
CA GLY A 24 -4.49 -4.79 -8.03
C GLY A 24 -5.52 -5.85 -7.62
N VAL A 25 -5.70 -6.11 -6.31
CA VAL A 25 -6.78 -6.97 -5.81
C VAL A 25 -8.12 -6.25 -5.92
N TYR A 26 -8.22 -5.02 -5.42
CA TYR A 26 -9.47 -4.24 -5.53
C TYR A 26 -9.87 -4.00 -6.99
N ARG A 27 -8.92 -3.73 -7.88
CA ARG A 27 -9.21 -3.56 -9.31
C ARG A 27 -9.90 -4.79 -9.92
N ARG A 28 -9.58 -6.00 -9.45
CA ARG A 28 -10.24 -7.25 -9.91
C ARG A 28 -11.64 -7.44 -9.33
N GLN A 29 -11.99 -6.70 -8.29
CA GLN A 29 -13.31 -6.71 -7.65
C GLN A 29 -14.23 -5.59 -8.17
N LEU A 30 -13.75 -4.75 -9.10
CA LEU A 30 -14.56 -3.72 -9.73
C LEU A 30 -15.78 -4.36 -10.40
N THR A 31 -16.95 -3.82 -10.10
CA THR A 31 -18.21 -4.32 -10.63
C THR A 31 -18.59 -3.51 -11.86
N ILE A 32 -19.35 -2.43 -11.66
CA ILE A 32 -19.82 -1.50 -12.68
C ILE A 32 -18.85 -0.30 -12.78
N GLY A 33 -18.01 -0.10 -11.75
CA GLY A 33 -17.16 1.08 -11.62
C GLY A 33 -17.93 2.32 -11.15
N GLY A 34 -17.31 3.49 -11.26
CA GLY A 34 -17.88 4.74 -10.77
C GLY A 34 -17.45 5.09 -9.34
N VAL A 35 -17.84 6.27 -8.86
CA VAL A 35 -17.31 6.84 -7.61
C VAL A 35 -17.84 6.17 -6.35
N GLU A 36 -18.96 5.46 -6.46
CA GLU A 36 -19.62 4.73 -5.36
C GLU A 36 -19.28 3.23 -5.34
N ASP A 37 -18.54 2.73 -6.35
CA ASP A 37 -18.13 1.32 -6.38
C ASP A 37 -17.24 1.03 -5.15
N PRO A 38 -17.56 0.00 -4.34
CA PRO A 38 -16.81 -0.30 -3.13
C PRO A 38 -15.31 -0.52 -3.38
N ALA A 39 -14.93 -1.16 -4.49
CA ALA A 39 -13.54 -1.37 -4.83
C ALA A 39 -12.85 -0.06 -5.23
N MET A 40 -13.56 0.86 -5.91
CA MET A 40 -13.04 2.21 -6.18
C MET A 40 -12.83 3.01 -4.89
N ILE A 41 -13.74 2.91 -3.93
CA ILE A 41 -13.61 3.56 -2.62
C ILE A 41 -12.35 3.02 -1.91
N GLN A 42 -12.15 1.71 -1.89
CA GLN A 42 -10.96 1.10 -1.29
C GLN A 42 -9.66 1.49 -1.99
N MET A 43 -9.64 1.54 -3.32
CA MET A 43 -8.47 2.01 -4.07
C MET A 43 -8.11 3.47 -3.75
N ARG A 44 -9.12 4.35 -3.64
CA ARG A 44 -8.91 5.74 -3.24
C ARG A 44 -8.39 5.85 -1.81
N ALA A 45 -8.90 5.04 -0.90
CA ALA A 45 -8.41 4.98 0.48
C ALA A 45 -6.93 4.56 0.54
N VAL A 46 -6.51 3.57 -0.27
CA VAL A 46 -5.09 3.17 -0.37
C VAL A 46 -4.23 4.30 -0.94
N LEU A 47 -4.68 4.99 -1.98
CA LEU A 47 -3.95 6.14 -2.54
C LEU A 47 -3.78 7.26 -1.50
N ALA A 48 -4.86 7.63 -0.81
CA ALA A 48 -4.82 8.64 0.24
C ALA A 48 -3.88 8.22 1.40
N ALA A 49 -3.89 6.94 1.78
CA ALA A 49 -2.98 6.42 2.80
C ALA A 49 -1.52 6.54 2.37
N VAL A 50 -1.20 6.22 1.11
CA VAL A 50 0.17 6.38 0.58
C VAL A 50 0.58 7.86 0.53
N GLU A 51 -0.30 8.75 0.11
CA GLU A 51 -0.03 10.20 0.03
C GLU A 51 0.14 10.85 1.42
N ALA A 52 -0.45 10.26 2.45
CA ALA A 52 -0.33 10.73 3.83
C ALA A 52 0.99 10.35 4.52
N VAL A 53 1.77 9.42 3.95
CA VAL A 53 3.06 8.99 4.51
C VAL A 53 4.17 9.94 4.09
N ASP A 54 4.92 10.47 5.06
CA ASP A 54 6.09 11.31 4.78
C ASP A 54 7.16 10.51 3.99
N PRO A 55 7.57 10.97 2.80
CA PRO A 55 8.60 10.30 1.99
C PRO A 55 10.00 10.28 2.64
N HIS A 56 10.21 11.02 3.73
CA HIS A 56 11.44 11.03 4.51
C HIS A 56 11.37 10.25 5.83
N ASP A 57 10.18 9.79 6.22
CA ASP A 57 9.98 8.97 7.42
C ASP A 57 10.01 7.48 7.09
N ALA A 58 11.20 6.88 7.25
CA ALA A 58 11.40 5.46 6.99
C ALA A 58 10.64 4.54 7.96
N GLU A 59 10.27 5.01 9.16
CA GLU A 59 9.48 4.23 10.11
C GLU A 59 8.01 4.21 9.69
N ALA A 60 7.44 5.37 9.36
CA ALA A 60 6.08 5.47 8.84
C ALA A 60 5.91 4.66 7.55
N GLN A 61 6.89 4.69 6.64
CA GLN A 61 6.87 3.88 5.42
C GLN A 61 6.89 2.38 5.70
N ARG A 62 7.65 1.93 6.69
CA ARG A 62 7.66 0.50 7.09
C ARG A 62 6.32 0.09 7.68
N ALA A 63 5.76 0.89 8.58
CA ALA A 63 4.44 0.63 9.16
C ALA A 63 3.35 0.53 8.08
N ALA A 64 3.33 1.47 7.13
CA ALA A 64 2.41 1.44 6.00
C ALA A 64 2.63 0.22 5.08
N THR A 65 3.89 -0.16 4.84
CA THR A 65 4.22 -1.37 4.06
C THR A 65 3.63 -2.63 4.71
N ASP A 66 3.78 -2.77 6.03
CA ASP A 66 3.28 -3.92 6.77
C ASP A 66 1.75 -3.94 6.81
N GLU A 67 1.10 -2.78 6.96
CA GLU A 67 -0.36 -2.66 6.84
C GLU A 67 -0.87 -3.11 5.47
N PHE A 68 -0.27 -2.61 4.38
CA PHE A 68 -0.69 -2.98 3.02
C PHE A 68 -0.49 -4.48 2.74
N ARG A 69 0.56 -5.09 3.30
CA ARG A 69 0.80 -6.54 3.22
C ARG A 69 -0.24 -7.34 4.01
N ALA A 70 -0.56 -6.92 5.23
CA ALA A 70 -1.57 -7.58 6.05
C ALA A 70 -2.94 -7.57 5.34
N ARG A 71 -3.38 -6.41 4.85
CA ARG A 71 -4.63 -6.27 4.09
C ARG A 71 -4.62 -7.10 2.80
N TYR A 72 -3.47 -7.17 2.12
CA TYR A 72 -3.32 -8.02 0.93
C TYR A 72 -3.48 -9.51 1.26
N ALA A 73 -2.86 -9.99 2.35
CA ALA A 73 -2.96 -11.38 2.80
C ALA A 73 -4.41 -11.73 3.20
N GLU A 74 -5.07 -10.87 3.97
CA GLU A 74 -6.48 -11.03 4.35
C GLU A 74 -7.40 -11.20 3.14
N LEU A 75 -7.23 -10.40 2.10
CA LEU A 75 -8.04 -10.49 0.87
C LEU A 75 -7.72 -11.71 0.01
N ARG A 76 -6.54 -12.30 0.19
CA ARG A 76 -6.09 -13.52 -0.51
C ARG A 76 -6.43 -14.79 0.26
N GLY A 77 -6.79 -14.68 1.54
CA GLY A 77 -6.99 -15.82 2.43
C GLY A 77 -5.68 -16.51 2.81
N GLU A 78 -4.58 -15.74 2.87
CA GLU A 78 -3.23 -16.18 3.23
C GLU A 78 -2.92 -15.91 4.71
#